data_AF-A0A2T4CTF8-F1
#
_entry.id   AF-A0A2T4CTF8-F1
#
_cell.length_a   1.000
_cell.length_b   1.000
_cell.length_c   1.000
_cell.angle_alpha   90.00
_cell.angle_beta   90.00
_cell.angle_gamma   90.00
#
_symmetry.space_group_name_H-M   'P 1'
#
loop_
_entity.id
_entity.type
_entity.pdbx_description
1 polymer ?
#
loop_
_entity_poly.entity_id
_entity_poly.type
_entity_poly.pdbx_seq_one_letter_code
_entity_poly.pdbx_strand_id
1 'polypeptide(L)'
;MTSTTPKKHRILLLNGPNLNLLGTREPEVYGSATLASIEAKLQQQAQQLGLELNCRQSNAEHQLIDWVHEAQQQGVDFIIINPGAYTHTSIALRDALAGVAIPFIEVHLSNIHAREAFRRHSYL
;
A
#
# COMPACT_ATOMS: atom_id res chain seq x y z
N MET A 1 39.72 4.94 4.37
CA MET A 1 38.50 4.87 5.19
C MET A 1 37.30 4.98 4.25
N THR A 2 36.81 3.85 3.73
CA THR A 2 35.61 3.82 2.89
C THR A 2 34.39 3.90 3.80
N SER A 3 33.80 5.09 3.90
CA SER A 3 32.50 5.29 4.55
C SER A 3 31.43 4.56 3.74
N THR A 4 31.13 3.31 4.07
CA THR A 4 29.97 2.60 3.53
C THR A 4 28.73 3.18 4.18
N THR A 5 28.02 4.03 3.45
CA THR A 5 26.68 4.49 3.82
C THR A 5 25.81 3.25 4.09
N PRO A 6 25.14 3.14 5.24
CA PRO A 6 24.30 1.98 5.52
C PRO A 6 23.19 1.87 4.46
N LYS A 7 23.02 0.67 3.90
CA LYS A 7 21.94 0.38 2.94
C LYS A 7 20.61 0.65 3.64
N LYS A 8 19.81 1.59 3.12
CA LYS A 8 18.43 1.80 3.61
C LYS A 8 17.53 0.69 3.09
N HIS A 9 16.65 0.18 3.95
CA HIS A 9 15.59 -0.71 3.50
C HIS A 9 14.56 0.07 2.66
N ARG A 10 14.10 -0.55 1.58
CA ARG A 10 13.19 0.05 0.61
C ARG A 10 11.80 -0.54 0.78
N ILE A 11 10.82 0.31 1.06
CA ILE A 11 9.43 -0.06 1.28
C ILE A 11 8.56 0.57 0.18
N LEU A 12 7.67 -0.23 -0.38
CA LEU A 12 6.63 0.23 -1.31
C LEU A 12 5.27 0.22 -0.60
N LEU A 13 4.63 1.38 -0.53
CA LEU A 13 3.23 1.52 -0.12
C LEU A 13 2.33 1.56 -1.36
N LEU A 14 1.45 0.57 -1.49
CA LEU A 14 0.45 0.49 -2.55
C LEU A 14 -0.95 0.80 -2.01
N ASN A 15 -1.62 1.76 -2.64
CA ASN A 15 -2.99 2.13 -2.35
C ASN A 15 -3.88 1.81 -3.56
N GLY A 16 -4.87 0.95 -3.33
CA GLY A 16 -5.82 0.50 -4.33
C GLY A 16 -6.93 1.51 -4.63
N PRO A 17 -8.03 1.05 -5.24
CA PRO A 17 -9.04 1.92 -5.80
C PRO A 17 -9.77 2.75 -4.76
N ASN A 18 -10.18 3.95 -5.17
CA ASN A 18 -10.95 4.94 -4.43
C ASN A 18 -10.25 5.58 -3.22
N LEU A 19 -9.05 5.13 -2.84
CA LEU A 19 -8.31 5.74 -1.73
C LEU A 19 -7.84 7.17 -2.05
N ASN A 20 -7.73 7.52 -3.33
CA ASN A 20 -7.50 8.91 -3.77
C ASN A 20 -8.65 9.87 -3.40
N LEU A 21 -9.83 9.35 -3.02
CA LEU A 21 -10.99 10.14 -2.61
C LEU A 21 -11.03 10.37 -1.09
N LEU A 22 -10.01 9.95 -0.34
CA LEU A 22 -9.93 10.22 1.10
C LEU A 22 -9.92 11.73 1.39
N GLY A 23 -10.65 12.13 2.42
CA GLY A 23 -10.78 13.53 2.86
C GLY A 23 -11.69 14.41 2.00
N THR A 24 -12.20 13.94 0.86
CA THR A 24 -13.12 14.71 -0.01
C THR A 24 -14.58 14.29 0.13
N ARG A 25 -14.85 13.10 0.69
CA ARG A 25 -16.21 12.58 0.90
C ARG A 25 -16.63 12.72 2.36
N GLU A 26 -17.71 13.47 2.58
CA GLU A 26 -18.38 13.63 3.89
C GLU A 26 -17.38 13.76 5.07
N PRO A 27 -16.54 14.82 5.11
CA PRO A 27 -15.41 14.92 6.05
C PRO A 27 -15.82 14.86 7.53
N GLU A 28 -17.05 15.26 7.83
CA GLU A 28 -17.66 15.19 9.17
C GLU A 28 -17.88 13.73 9.64
N VAL A 29 -17.98 12.79 8.70
CA VAL A 29 -18.22 11.35 8.95
C VAL A 29 -16.93 10.53 8.85
N TYR A 30 -16.10 10.80 7.85
CA TYR A 30 -14.92 9.97 7.53
C TYR A 30 -13.57 10.59 7.93
N GLY A 31 -13.60 11.81 8.49
CA GLY A 31 -12.42 12.59 8.80
C GLY A 31 -11.87 13.34 7.58
N SER A 32 -11.05 14.35 7.84
CA SER A 32 -10.47 15.24 6.83
C SER A 32 -9.10 14.79 6.31
N ALA A 33 -8.57 13.65 6.78
CA ALA A 33 -7.28 13.16 6.36
C ALA A 33 -7.34 12.70 4.89
N THR A 34 -6.59 13.39 4.02
CA THR A 34 -6.42 12.99 2.62
C THR A 34 -5.34 11.92 2.51
N LEU A 35 -5.37 11.15 1.41
CA LEU A 35 -4.32 10.17 1.13
C LEU A 35 -2.93 10.82 1.13
N ALA A 36 -2.79 11.97 0.46
CA ALA A 36 -1.54 12.73 0.42
C ALA A 36 -1.05 13.13 1.83
N SER A 37 -1.96 13.49 2.74
CA SER A 37 -1.59 13.83 4.13
C SER A 37 -1.09 12.60 4.92
N ILE A 38 -1.65 11.42 4.64
CA ILE A 38 -1.23 10.16 5.24
C ILE A 38 0.16 9.77 4.70
N GLU A 39 0.33 9.82 3.39
CA GLU A 39 1.60 9.50 2.72
C GLU A 39 2.73 10.43 3.18
N ALA A 40 2.47 11.74 3.32
CA ALA A 40 3.46 12.68 3.84
C ALA A 40 3.90 12.35 5.28
N LYS A 41 2.95 11.99 6.16
CA LYS A 41 3.26 11.56 7.53
C LYS A 41 4.10 10.28 7.54
N LEU A 42 3.76 9.30 6.70
CA LEU A 42 4.50 8.05 6.58
C LEU A 42 5.91 8.28 6.02
N GLN A 43 6.07 9.18 5.03
CA GLN A 43 7.39 9.55 4.50
C GLN A 43 8.27 10.19 5.57
N GLN A 44 7.72 11.08 6.39
CA GLN A 44 8.44 11.68 7.51
C GLN A 44 8.88 10.61 8.53
N GLN A 45 7.99 9.69 8.89
CA GLN A 45 8.30 8.58 9.79
C GLN A 45 9.37 7.65 9.21
N ALA A 46 9.26 7.28 7.93
CA ALA A 46 10.25 6.46 7.24
C ALA A 46 11.63 7.13 7.24
N GLN A 47 11.69 8.43 6.98
CA GLN A 47 12.93 9.20 7.02
C GLN A 47 13.57 9.17 8.42
N GLN A 48 12.77 9.35 9.48
CA GLN A 48 13.24 9.28 10.87
C GLN A 48 13.76 7.89 11.25
N LEU A 49 13.20 6.84 10.66
CA LEU A 49 13.62 5.44 10.84
C LEU A 49 14.78 5.03 9.91
N GLY A 50 15.26 5.93 9.03
CA GLY A 50 16.31 5.61 8.07
C GLY A 50 15.88 4.70 6.92
N LEU A 51 14.58 4.64 6.62
CA LEU A 51 13.98 3.84 5.55
C LEU A 51 13.78 4.68 4.28
N GLU A 52 13.69 4.02 3.12
CA GLU A 52 13.18 4.61 1.88
C GLU A 52 11.73 4.15 1.68
N LEU A 53 10.80 5.10 1.52
CA LEU A 53 9.39 4.80 1.29
C LEU A 53 8.94 5.40 -0.05
N ASN A 54 8.43 4.55 -0.94
CA ASN A 54 7.75 4.96 -2.16
C ASN A 54 6.25 4.71 -2.00
N CYS A 55 5.42 5.73 -2.22
CA CYS A 55 3.96 5.61 -2.15
C CYS A 55 3.40 5.68 -3.56
N ARG A 56 2.50 4.75 -3.92
CA ARG A 56 1.78 4.76 -5.20
C ARG A 56 0.30 4.43 -4.98
N GLN A 57 -0.57 5.04 -5.79
CA GLN A 57 -2.00 4.79 -5.76
C GLN A 57 -2.51 4.55 -7.17
N SER A 58 -3.38 3.55 -7.34
CA SER A 58 -4.12 3.39 -8.59
C SER A 58 -5.52 2.81 -8.40
N ASN A 59 -6.42 3.21 -9.28
CA ASN A 59 -7.73 2.58 -9.46
C ASN A 59 -7.67 1.38 -10.41
N ALA A 60 -6.62 1.27 -11.22
CA ALA A 60 -6.45 0.22 -12.20
C ALA A 60 -5.71 -0.98 -11.58
N GLU A 61 -6.34 -2.15 -11.62
CA GLU A 61 -5.76 -3.39 -11.10
C GLU A 61 -4.42 -3.73 -11.77
N HIS A 62 -4.35 -3.64 -13.11
CA HIS A 62 -3.13 -3.93 -13.85
C HIS A 62 -1.95 -3.05 -13.42
N GLN A 63 -2.19 -1.79 -13.08
CA GLN A 63 -1.14 -0.88 -12.67
C GLN A 63 -0.57 -1.24 -11.29
N LEU A 64 -1.42 -1.72 -10.37
CA LEU A 64 -0.95 -2.24 -9.08
C LEU A 64 -0.10 -3.50 -9.28
N ILE A 65 -0.51 -4.39 -10.18
CA ILE A 65 0.23 -5.61 -10.54
C ILE A 65 1.59 -5.25 -11.16
N ASP A 66 1.61 -4.30 -12.10
CA ASP A 66 2.85 -3.83 -12.72
C ASP A 66 3.83 -3.29 -11.67
N TRP A 67 3.34 -2.52 -10.70
CA TRP A 67 4.18 -2.02 -9.60
C TRP A 67 4.67 -3.12 -8.66
N VAL A 68 3.89 -4.18 -8.44
CA VAL A 68 4.35 -5.36 -7.70
C VAL A 68 5.49 -6.04 -8.45
N HIS A 69 5.38 -6.24 -9.76
CA HIS A 69 6.45 -6.81 -10.58
C HIS A 69 7.70 -5.92 -10.63
N GLU A 70 7.52 -4.60 -10.79
CA GLU A 70 8.62 -3.61 -10.75
C GLU A 70 9.36 -3.64 -9.40
N ALA A 71 8.65 -3.84 -8.29
CA ALA A 71 9.23 -3.84 -6.95
C ALA A 71 10.36 -4.88 -6.81
N GLN A 72 10.20 -6.05 -7.42
CA GLN A 72 11.22 -7.10 -7.42
C GLN A 72 12.50 -6.64 -8.15
N GLN A 73 12.33 -6.03 -9.32
CA GLN A 73 13.45 -5.51 -10.13
C GLN A 73 14.17 -4.35 -9.44
N GLN A 74 13.42 -3.56 -8.67
CA GLN A 74 13.96 -2.42 -7.92
C GLN A 74 14.57 -2.84 -6.58
N GLY A 75 14.50 -4.11 -6.17
CA GLY A 75 15.01 -4.54 -4.88
C GLY A 75 14.28 -3.89 -3.71
N VAL A 76 12.95 -3.79 -3.81
CA VAL A 76 12.08 -3.46 -2.69
C VAL A 76 12.15 -4.60 -1.68
N ASP A 77 12.37 -4.27 -0.41
CA ASP A 77 12.52 -5.25 0.67
C ASP A 77 11.16 -5.62 1.30
N PHE A 78 10.16 -4.73 1.21
CA PHE A 78 8.85 -4.93 1.84
C PHE A 78 7.72 -4.15 1.13
N ILE A 79 6.51 -4.72 1.09
CA ILE A 79 5.31 -4.04 0.58
C ILE A 79 4.29 -3.81 1.70
N ILE A 80 3.74 -2.60 1.78
CA ILE A 80 2.54 -2.31 2.56
C ILE A 80 1.43 -2.08 1.54
N ILE A 81 0.30 -2.76 1.67
CA ILE A 81 -0.78 -2.62 0.69
C ILE A 81 -2.14 -2.40 1.35
N ASN A 82 -2.81 -1.32 0.97
CA ASN A 82 -4.25 -1.19 1.13
C ASN A 82 -4.91 -1.44 -0.22
N PRO A 83 -5.41 -2.65 -0.51
CA PRO A 83 -5.93 -3.00 -1.83
C PRO A 83 -7.32 -2.40 -2.11
N GLY A 84 -7.90 -1.60 -1.20
CA GLY A 84 -9.23 -1.02 -1.38
C GLY A 84 -10.30 -2.09 -1.57
N ALA A 85 -11.08 -2.03 -2.65
CA ALA A 85 -12.07 -3.09 -2.93
C ALA A 85 -11.44 -4.37 -3.48
N TYR A 86 -10.20 -4.33 -3.99
CA TYR A 86 -9.58 -5.47 -4.67
C TYR A 86 -9.16 -6.60 -3.73
N THR A 87 -9.04 -6.36 -2.42
CA THR A 87 -8.89 -7.47 -1.44
C THR A 87 -9.99 -8.52 -1.59
N HIS A 88 -11.20 -8.12 -1.95
CA HIS A 88 -12.36 -9.00 -2.00
C HIS A 88 -12.59 -9.64 -3.38
N THR A 89 -11.81 -9.28 -4.40
CA THR A 89 -12.08 -9.69 -5.78
C THR A 89 -10.86 -10.10 -6.59
N SER A 90 -9.66 -9.61 -6.25
CA SER A 90 -8.49 -9.73 -7.11
C SER A 90 -7.62 -10.94 -6.76
N ILE A 91 -7.88 -12.05 -7.45
CA ILE A 91 -6.96 -13.19 -7.47
C ILE A 91 -5.69 -12.82 -8.25
N ALA A 92 -5.79 -11.97 -9.27
CA ALA A 92 -4.64 -11.54 -10.07
C ALA A 92 -3.60 -10.77 -9.22
N LEU A 93 -4.03 -9.88 -8.33
CA LEU A 93 -3.14 -9.16 -7.42
C LEU A 93 -2.53 -10.08 -6.36
N ARG A 94 -3.31 -11.04 -5.85
CA ARG A 94 -2.79 -12.10 -4.95
C ARG A 94 -1.65 -12.87 -5.62
N ASP A 95 -1.87 -13.34 -6.84
CA ASP A 95 -0.91 -14.15 -7.57
C ASP A 95 0.35 -13.33 -7.93
N ALA A 96 0.19 -12.04 -8.24
CA ALA A 96 1.32 -11.13 -8.44
C ALA A 96 2.19 -10.99 -7.17
N LEU A 97 1.56 -10.76 -6.01
CA LEU A 97 2.26 -10.66 -4.72
C LEU A 97 2.98 -11.97 -4.34
N ALA A 98 2.30 -13.12 -4.54
CA ALA A 98 2.90 -14.44 -4.33
C ALA A 98 4.07 -14.71 -5.29
N GLY A 99 3.97 -14.27 -6.55
CA GLY A 99 4.97 -14.48 -7.59
C GLY A 99 6.28 -13.74 -7.36
N VAL A 100 6.24 -12.54 -6.78
CA VAL A 100 7.47 -11.77 -6.50
C VAL A 100 8.17 -12.17 -5.19
N ALA A 101 7.46 -12.88 -4.29
CA ALA A 101 7.95 -13.35 -3.00
C ALA A 101 8.53 -12.23 -2.08
N ILE A 102 8.08 -10.99 -2.27
CA ILE A 102 8.39 -9.88 -1.37
C ILE A 102 7.40 -9.95 -0.20
N PRO A 103 7.87 -9.94 1.07
CA PRO A 103 6.97 -9.95 2.21
C PRO A 103 6.09 -8.69 2.22
N PHE A 104 4.82 -8.86 2.59
CA PHE A 104 3.88 -7.74 2.63
C PHE A 104 2.96 -7.75 3.85
N ILE A 105 2.41 -6.58 4.17
CA ILE A 105 1.33 -6.40 5.14
C ILE A 105 0.13 -5.79 4.43
N GLU A 106 -1.03 -6.42 4.57
CA GLU A 106 -2.31 -5.85 4.18
C GLU A 106 -2.82 -4.90 5.26
N VAL A 107 -3.29 -3.71 4.87
CA VAL A 107 -3.87 -2.72 5.78
C VAL A 107 -5.22 -2.23 5.27
N HIS A 108 -6.13 -1.97 6.21
CA HIS A 108 -7.43 -1.38 5.94
C HIS A 108 -7.66 -0.20 6.88
N LEU A 109 -8.11 0.94 6.35
CA LEU A 109 -8.43 2.11 7.19
C LEU A 109 -9.67 1.88 8.06
N SER A 110 -10.59 1.02 7.60
CA SER A 110 -11.81 0.65 8.34
C SER A 110 -11.78 -0.82 8.75
N ASN A 111 -12.50 -1.17 9.81
CA ASN A 111 -12.72 -2.57 10.17
C ASN A 111 -13.61 -3.28 9.13
N ILE A 112 -13.02 -4.05 8.22
CA ILE A 112 -13.74 -4.77 7.17
C ILE A 112 -14.63 -5.91 7.70
N HIS A 113 -14.35 -6.45 8.90
CA HIS A 113 -15.15 -7.52 9.49
C HIS A 113 -16.48 -7.01 10.09
N ALA A 114 -16.52 -5.74 10.49
CA ALA A 114 -17.74 -5.08 10.97
C ALA A 114 -18.66 -4.61 9.82
N ARG A 115 -18.25 -4.82 8.58
CA ARG A 115 -18.95 -4.35 7.38
C ARG A 115 -19.78 -5.45 6.71
N GLU A 116 -20.32 -5.10 5.54
CA GLU A 116 -21.15 -5.96 4.71
C GLU A 116 -20.46 -7.32 4.44
N ALA A 117 -21.25 -8.40 4.30
CA ALA A 117 -20.72 -9.76 4.24
C ALA A 117 -19.67 -9.96 3.13
N PHE A 118 -19.83 -9.29 1.98
CA PHE A 118 -18.90 -9.35 0.85
C PHE A 118 -17.53 -8.72 1.15
N ARG A 119 -17.36 -8.02 2.27
CA ARG A 119 -16.07 -7.41 2.69
C ARG A 119 -15.31 -8.23 3.73
N ARG A 120 -15.85 -9.37 4.16
CA ARG A 120 -15.24 -10.17 5.24
C ARG A 120 -14.12 -11.08 4.76
N HIS A 121 -14.07 -11.37 3.46
CA HIS A 121 -13.06 -12.23 2.86
C HIS A 121 -12.01 -11.38 2.13
N SER A 122 -10.73 -11.61 2.47
CA SER A 122 -9.58 -11.13 1.71
C SER A 122 -8.99 -12.30 0.91
N TYR A 123 -8.65 -12.06 -0.35
CA TYR A 123 -7.86 -12.98 -1.18
C TYR A 123 -6.36 -12.79 -0.99
N LEU A 124 -5.92 -11.69 -0.37
CA LEU A 124 -4.51 -11.41 -0.12
C LEU A 124 -4.00 -12.15 1.10
#